data_AF-A0A7Y2HHD2-F1
#
_entry.id   AF-A0A7Y2HHD2-F1
#
_cell.length_a   1.000
_cell.length_b   1.000
_cell.length_c   1.000
_cell.angle_alpha   90.00
_cell.angle_beta   90.00
_cell.angle_gamma   90.00
#
_symmetry.space_group_name_H-M   'P 1'
#
loop_
_entity.id
_entity.type
_entity.pdbx_description
1 polymer ?
#
loop_
_entity_poly.entity_id
_entity_poly.type
_entity_poly.pdbx_seq_one_letter_code
_entity_poly.pdbx_strand_id
1 'polypeptide(L)' 'MALLKYNGGGDWYANPTALKNLALFCNETLGTNFSSNYGTVEVGSVELFNYPFIHMTGHGNVVFSDQEAENLRNYLIA' A
#
# COMPACT_ATOMS: atom_id res chain seq x y z
N MET A 1 7.25 0.07 -3.69
CA MET A 1 6.08 0.57 -2.94
C MET A 1 4.82 0.18 -3.67
N ALA A 2 3.74 -0.08 -2.95
CA ALA A 2 2.42 -0.32 -3.54
C ALA A 2 1.29 0.41 -2.80
N LEU A 3 0.23 0.74 -3.54
CA LEU A 3 -1.05 1.18 -3.01
C LEU A 3 -1.88 -0.06 -2.63
N LEU A 4 -2.36 -0.11 -1.39
CA LEU A 4 -3.16 -1.23 -0.89
C LEU A 4 -4.63 -1.05 -1.26
N LYS A 5 -5.17 -1.97 -2.06
CA LYS A 5 -6.60 -2.06 -2.40
C LYS A 5 -7.31 -2.93 -1.38
N TYR A 6 -8.30 -2.36 -0.69
CA TYR A 6 -9.11 -3.01 0.33
C TYR A 6 -10.62 -2.99 -0.01
N ASN A 7 -11.39 -3.85 0.68
CA ASN A 7 -12.85 -3.91 0.58
C ASN A 7 -13.55 -3.02 1.62
N GLY A 8 -14.86 -2.79 1.48
CA GLY A 8 -15.64 -1.97 2.44
C GLY A 8 -16.28 -0.71 1.86
N GLY A 9 -16.24 -0.55 0.53
CA GLY A 9 -16.88 0.58 -0.18
C GLY A 9 -16.11 1.89 -0.10
N GLY A 10 -14.89 1.88 0.45
CA GLY A 10 -14.01 3.04 0.49
C GLY A 10 -13.26 3.29 -0.82
N ASP A 11 -12.86 4.54 -1.03
CA ASP A 11 -12.04 5.00 -2.15
C ASP A 11 -10.54 4.79 -1.85
N TRP A 12 -10.13 3.52 -1.84
CA TRP A 12 -8.73 3.10 -1.64
C TRP A 12 -7.72 3.75 -2.62
N TYR A 13 -8.21 4.34 -3.71
CA TYR A 13 -7.45 5.10 -4.71
C TYR A 13 -7.43 6.62 -4.47
N ALA A 14 -7.78 7.07 -3.27
CA ALA A 14 -7.66 8.48 -2.89
C ALA A 14 -6.21 8.97 -3.02
N ASN A 15 -6.04 10.28 -3.28
CA ASN A 15 -4.73 10.96 -3.30
C ASN A 15 -3.70 10.36 -4.29
N PRO A 16 -3.97 10.36 -5.61
CA PRO A 16 -3.15 9.69 -6.63
C PRO A 16 -1.69 10.17 -6.71
N THR A 17 -1.39 11.37 -6.20
CA THR A 17 -0.05 11.95 -6.18
C THR A 17 0.75 11.63 -4.91
N ALA A 18 0.13 11.11 -3.85
CA ALA A 18 0.76 10.98 -2.53
C ALA A 18 2.01 10.08 -2.55
N LEU A 19 1.89 8.87 -3.10
CA LEU A 19 3.01 7.92 -3.18
C LEU A 19 4.16 8.42 -4.05
N LYS A 20 3.84 9.06 -5.19
CA LYS A 20 4.86 9.66 -6.05
C LYS A 20 5.60 10.79 -5.33
N ASN A 21 4.87 11.67 -4.65
CA ASN A 21 5.46 12.78 -3.90
C ASN A 21 6.32 12.27 -2.73
N LEU A 22 5.85 11.24 -2.02
CA LEU A 22 6.62 10.60 -0.95
C LEU A 22 7.93 9.99 -1.48
N ALA A 23 7.87 9.28 -2.62
CA ALA A 23 9.04 8.70 -3.27
C ALA A 23 10.11 9.77 -3.57
N LEU A 24 9.67 10.86 -4.21
CA LEU A 24 10.54 11.97 -4.59
C LEU A 24 11.14 12.64 -3.35
N PHE A 25 10.33 12.92 -2.34
CA PHE A 25 10.77 13.56 -1.11
C PHE A 25 11.80 12.70 -0.36
N CYS A 26 11.56 11.41 -0.19
CA CYS A 26 12.52 10.52 0.48
C CYS A 26 13.83 10.39 -0.31
N ASN A 27 13.76 10.31 -1.64
CA ASN A 27 14.98 10.24 -2.46
C ASN A 27 15.81 11.52 -2.33
N GLU A 28 15.17 12.69 -2.27
CA GLU A 28 15.83 13.98 -2.11
C GLU A 28 16.39 14.18 -0.69
N THR A 29 15.62 13.86 0.34
CA THR A 29 15.95 14.22 1.74
C THR A 29 16.70 13.14 2.50
N LEU A 30 16.49 11.87 2.15
CA LEU A 30 17.08 10.72 2.84
C LEU A 30 18.05 9.92 1.95
N GLY A 31 18.21 10.30 0.68
CA GLY A 31 19.07 9.59 -0.27
C GLY A 31 18.57 8.18 -0.60
N THR A 32 17.27 7.91 -0.49
CA THR A 32 16.68 6.62 -0.88
C THR A 32 16.67 6.46 -2.40
N ASN A 33 16.32 5.27 -2.88
CA ASN A 33 16.20 4.93 -4.30
C ASN A 33 14.79 4.47 -4.69
N PHE A 34 13.75 4.99 -4.01
CA PHE A 34 12.37 4.61 -4.28
C PHE A 34 11.96 4.93 -5.73
N SER A 35 11.33 3.96 -6.38
CA SER A 35 10.68 4.17 -7.66
C SER A 35 9.52 5.17 -7.51
N SER A 36 9.42 6.14 -8.42
CA SER A 36 8.27 7.04 -8.53
C SER A 36 7.04 6.37 -9.15
N ASN A 37 7.24 5.21 -9.80
CA ASN A 37 6.17 4.29 -10.17
C ASN A 37 5.89 3.34 -9.01
N TYR A 38 4.64 3.26 -8.60
CA TYR A 38 4.16 2.34 -7.56
C TYR A 38 3.18 1.33 -8.17
N GLY A 39 3.13 0.13 -7.58
CA GLY A 39 2.12 -0.87 -7.92
C GLY A 39 0.81 -0.66 -7.17
N THR A 40 -0.23 -1.40 -7.55
CA THR A 40 -1.44 -1.58 -6.74
C THR A 40 -1.52 -3.05 -6.36
N VAL A 41 -1.85 -3.35 -5.10
CA VAL A 41 -1.91 -4.73 -4.61
C VAL A 41 -3.13 -4.94 -3.72
N GLU A 42 -3.78 -6.09 -3.87
CA GLU A 42 -4.91 -6.48 -3.04
C GLU A 42 -4.43 -7.13 -1.74
N VAL A 43 -5.17 -6.92 -0.65
CA VAL A 43 -4.79 -7.43 0.69
C VAL A 43 -4.59 -8.94 0.72
N GLY A 44 -5.42 -9.70 -0.01
CA GLY A 44 -5.33 -11.16 -0.08
C GLY A 44 -4.30 -11.70 -1.08
N SER A 45 -3.60 -10.83 -1.82
CA SER A 45 -2.64 -11.27 -2.84
C SER A 45 -1.30 -11.69 -2.22
N VAL A 46 -0.71 -12.76 -2.75
CA VAL A 46 0.67 -13.16 -2.45
C VAL A 46 1.69 -12.14 -2.97
N GLU A 47 1.31 -11.32 -3.96
CA GLU A 47 2.16 -10.25 -4.48
C GLU A 47 2.39 -9.14 -3.45
N LEU A 48 1.63 -9.11 -2.35
CA LEU A 48 1.83 -8.18 -1.24
C LEU A 48 3.29 -8.22 -0.73
N PHE A 49 3.89 -9.41 -0.69
CA PHE A 49 5.26 -9.63 -0.23
C PHE A 49 6.34 -9.17 -1.22
N ASN A 50 5.97 -8.81 -2.46
CA ASN A 50 6.91 -8.19 -3.41
C ASN A 50 7.15 -6.71 -3.10
N TYR A 51 6.37 -6.12 -2.19
CA TYR A 51 6.44 -4.70 -1.88
C TYR A 51 6.86 -4.51 -0.41
N PRO A 52 8.09 -4.08 -0.12
CA PRO A 52 8.55 -3.86 1.27
C PRO A 52 7.87 -2.67 1.97
N PHE A 53 7.02 -1.94 1.24
CA PHE A 53 6.28 -0.79 1.74
C PHE A 53 4.94 -0.73 1.01
N ILE A 54 3.86 -0.80 1.78
CA ILE A 54 2.49 -0.59 1.31
C ILE A 54 1.92 0.69 1.90
N HIS A 55 1.11 1.38 1.12
CA HIS A 55 0.41 2.60 1.51
C HIS A 55 -1.09 2.36 1.43
N MET A 56 -1.78 2.51 2.56
CA MET A 56 -3.23 2.44 2.64
C MET A 56 -3.78 3.86 2.84
N THR A 57 -4.73 4.26 2.00
CA THR A 57 -5.39 5.58 2.03
C THR A 57 -6.84 5.41 1.62
N GLY A 58 -7.69 6.40 1.90
CA GLY A 58 -9.08 6.43 1.48
C GLY A 58 -9.99 6.89 2.61
N HIS A 59 -11.26 7.00 2.27
CA HIS A 59 -12.38 7.36 3.12
C HIS A 59 -13.37 6.19 3.20
N GLY A 60 -14.24 6.20 4.20
CA GLY A 60 -15.23 5.14 4.41
C GLY A 60 -14.68 3.94 5.17
N ASN A 61 -15.38 2.80 5.05
CA ASN A 61 -15.06 1.61 5.83
C ASN A 61 -13.95 0.78 5.16
N VAL A 62 -13.06 0.26 6.00
CA VAL A 62 -12.09 -0.77 5.64
C VAL A 62 -12.60 -2.09 6.20
N VAL A 63 -12.82 -3.06 5.32
CA VAL A 63 -13.30 -4.39 5.66
C VAL A 63 -12.34 -5.42 5.10
N PHE A 64 -11.92 -6.35 5.96
CA PHE A 64 -11.11 -7.50 5.59
C PHE A 64 -11.89 -8.77 5.92
N SER A 65 -11.81 -9.76 5.05
CA SER A 65 -12.09 -11.15 5.41
C SER A 65 -11.02 -11.68 6.37
N ASP A 66 -11.32 -12.78 7.07
CA ASP A 66 -10.35 -13.42 7.97
C ASP A 66 -9.05 -13.79 7.25
N GLN A 67 -9.15 -14.22 5.99
CA GLN A 67 -8.00 -14.57 5.15
C GLN A 67 -7.16 -13.34 4.76
N GLU A 68 -7.80 -12.22 4.43
CA GLU A 68 -7.10 -10.96 4.14
C GLU A 68 -6.43 -10.39 5.38
N ALA A 69 -7.11 -10.42 6.54
CA ALA A 69 -6.56 -9.97 7.80
C ALA A 69 -5.32 -10.80 8.22
N GLU A 70 -5.38 -12.12 8.03
CA GLU A 70 -4.24 -13.00 8.30
C GLU A 70 -3.08 -12.78 7.32
N ASN A 71 -3.36 -12.61 6.02
CA ASN A 71 -2.31 -12.32 5.03
C ASN A 71 -1.62 -10.97 5.34
N LEU A 72 -2.39 -9.93 5.68
CA LEU A 72 -1.85 -8.64 6.07
C LEU A 72 -1.05 -8.72 7.36
N ARG A 73 -1.50 -9.48 8.36
CA ARG A 73 -0.74 -9.74 9.58
C ARG A 73 0.61 -10.37 9.26
N ASN A 74 0.61 -11.42 8.44
CA ASN A 74 1.83 -12.12 8.04
C ASN A 74 2.79 -11.21 7.28
N TYR A 75 2.30 -10.31 6.43
CA TYR A 75 3.11 -9.27 5.80
C TYR A 75 3.74 -8.30 6.83
N LEU A 76 3.00 -7.88 7.84
CA LEU A 76 3.47 -6.88 8.83
C LEU A 76 4.50 -7.42 9.83
N ILE A 77 4.53 -8.74 10.06
CA ILE A 77 5.46 -9.39 11.02
C ILE A 77 6.63 -10.09 10.34
N ALA A 78 6.66 -10.14 9.01
CA ALA A 78 7.72 -10.76 8.22
C ALA A 78 9.04 -9.99 8.26
#